data_AF-A0A0U5L584-F1
#
_entry.id   AF-A0A0U5L584-F1
#
_cell.length_a   1.000
_cell.length_b   1.000
_cell.length_c   1.000
_cell.angle_alpha   90.00
_cell.angle_beta   90.00
_cell.angle_gamma   90.00
#
_symmetry.space_group_name_H-M   'P 1'
#
loop_
_entity.id
_entity.type
_entity.pdbx_description
1 polymer ?
#
loop_
_entity_poly.entity_id
_entity_poly.type
_entity_poly.pdbx_seq_one_letter_code
_entity_poly.pdbx_strand_id
1 'polypeptide(L)'
;MTSMPRFALIFAAIFMACGTATAKRLEDFNHAPTSYGSSEQLSVDKQLLAEFSHKKFVCRSEAAFLPKESPAAAEAFRQLVEYALAGDQIDNFWMDEEHKKQREGLLADAVKEGSWKAVYLDSVWTLRYPASPAERVNASEKLQALIQQGVPIAAYKYGSSLYGRDDNAMYALLSGAVDRGSPQAMALVGGNIVPQAKVLHPVGKQLLECAVEQGFAPAYRSLGKLAWMEGRRLDAYRLWEKGANKGCASCIQYLEPIGRVRRGYTSATPVLEQVPQLAAINAFYERNFFYPLSELKDFDLPLPKNLTFHLNDKELLKLLETEQGSDF
;
A
#
# COMPACT_ATOMS: atom_id res chain seq x y z
N MET A 1 -14.86 71.22 43.24
CA MET A 1 -14.29 70.50 42.09
C MET A 1 -13.30 69.47 42.60
N THR A 2 -13.65 68.17 42.44
CA THR A 2 -12.78 66.99 42.18
C THR A 2 -11.57 66.77 43.10
N SER A 3 -11.62 65.88 44.11
CA SER A 3 -11.47 64.40 44.08
C SER A 3 -10.01 63.87 44.00
N MET A 4 -9.66 63.03 44.98
CA MET A 4 -8.57 62.02 45.15
C MET A 4 -8.00 61.37 43.85
N PRO A 5 -6.87 60.58 43.86
CA PRO A 5 -6.34 59.72 44.95
C PRO A 5 -4.79 59.49 45.06
N ARG A 6 -4.45 58.79 46.15
CA ARG A 6 -3.22 58.02 46.42
C ARG A 6 -3.01 56.94 45.34
N PHE A 7 -1.77 56.73 44.88
CA PHE A 7 -1.38 55.52 44.16
C PHE A 7 -0.23 54.79 44.87
N ALA A 8 -0.46 53.50 45.08
CA ALA A 8 0.42 52.55 45.74
C ALA A 8 1.56 52.12 44.81
N LEU A 9 2.76 51.99 45.37
CA LEU A 9 3.83 51.18 44.77
C LEU A 9 3.52 49.71 45.06
N ILE A 10 3.18 48.95 44.02
CA ILE A 10 3.16 47.49 44.05
C ILE A 10 4.28 47.01 43.13
N PHE A 11 5.27 46.33 43.73
CA PHE A 11 6.29 45.56 43.03
C PHE A 11 5.63 44.42 42.25
N ALA A 12 5.71 44.45 40.91
CA ALA A 12 5.42 43.30 40.08
C ALA A 12 6.75 42.60 39.74
N ALA A 13 7.01 41.49 40.42
CA ALA A 13 8.07 40.56 40.03
C ALA A 13 7.68 39.90 38.71
N ILE A 14 8.43 40.18 37.66
CA ILE A 14 8.34 39.49 36.37
C ILE A 14 8.95 38.10 36.58
N PHE A 15 8.10 37.08 36.71
CA PHE A 15 8.53 35.68 36.56
C PHE A 15 8.91 35.46 35.10
N MET A 16 10.21 35.54 34.82
CA MET A 16 10.81 34.91 33.64
C MET A 16 10.61 33.40 33.77
N ALA A 17 9.57 32.88 33.12
CA ALA A 17 9.47 31.46 32.83
C ALA A 17 10.55 31.13 31.78
N CYS A 18 11.77 30.85 32.23
CA CYS A 18 12.72 30.07 31.45
C CYS A 18 12.12 28.69 31.24
N GLY A 19 11.36 28.51 30.16
CA GLY A 19 11.03 27.19 29.65
C GLY A 19 12.34 26.53 29.24
N THR A 20 12.85 25.63 30.08
CA THR A 20 13.85 24.66 29.64
C THR A 20 13.22 23.86 28.50
N ALA A 21 13.70 24.03 27.27
CA ALA A 21 13.31 23.17 26.17
C ALA A 21 13.75 21.75 26.52
N THR A 22 12.83 20.95 27.03
CA THR A 22 13.04 19.52 27.23
C THR A 22 13.35 18.90 25.87
N ALA A 23 14.43 18.14 25.78
CA ALA A 23 14.75 17.37 24.58
C ALA A 23 13.55 16.48 24.24
N LYS A 24 13.03 16.60 23.01
CA LYS A 24 11.90 15.80 22.56
C LYS A 24 12.32 14.34 22.44
N ARG A 25 11.42 13.44 22.82
CA ARG A 25 11.55 12.00 22.58
C ARG A 25 10.72 11.62 21.36
N LEU A 26 11.03 10.48 20.74
CA LEU A 26 10.31 10.01 19.56
C LEU A 26 8.81 9.85 19.83
N GLU A 27 8.45 9.37 21.02
CA GLU A 27 7.07 9.14 21.41
C GLU A 27 6.23 10.43 21.44
N ASP A 28 6.87 11.57 21.67
CA ASP A 28 6.20 12.88 21.70
C ASP A 28 5.61 13.24 20.31
N PHE A 29 6.12 12.63 19.23
CA PHE A 29 5.63 12.82 17.86
C PHE A 29 4.40 11.97 17.51
N ASN A 30 3.86 11.20 18.45
CA ASN A 30 2.58 10.52 18.28
C ASN A 30 1.36 11.32 18.76
N HIS A 31 1.57 12.59 19.08
CA HIS A 31 0.54 13.50 19.59
C HIS A 31 0.46 14.81 18.79
N ALA A 32 0.90 14.78 17.52
CA ALA A 32 0.81 15.95 16.65
C ALA A 32 -0.66 16.29 16.33
N PRO A 33 -0.96 17.55 15.99
CA PRO A 33 -2.27 17.91 15.45
C PRO A 33 -2.61 17.05 14.23
N THR A 34 -3.87 16.65 14.13
CA THR A 34 -4.33 15.87 12.98
C THR A 34 -4.23 16.71 11.70
N SER A 35 -3.78 16.12 10.60
CA SER A 35 -3.47 16.85 9.35
C SER A 35 -4.70 17.17 8.47
N TYR A 36 -5.92 17.14 9.02
CA TYR A 36 -7.16 17.28 8.25
C TYR A 36 -7.48 18.73 7.83
N GLY A 37 -6.66 19.72 8.24
CA GLY A 37 -7.05 21.12 8.14
C GLY A 37 -8.30 21.42 8.97
N SER A 38 -8.80 22.67 8.90
CA SER A 38 -10.06 23.08 9.54
C SER A 38 -11.32 22.67 8.76
N SER A 39 -11.17 22.15 7.55
CA SER A 39 -12.29 21.64 6.76
C SER A 39 -12.50 20.16 7.05
N GLU A 40 -13.61 19.80 7.67
CA GLU A 40 -14.05 18.41 7.89
C GLU A 40 -14.32 17.59 6.60
N GLN A 41 -13.91 18.07 5.42
CA GLN A 41 -14.22 17.46 4.14
C GLN A 41 -12.97 17.32 3.28
N LEU A 42 -12.33 16.17 3.41
CA LEU A 42 -11.64 15.55 2.29
C LEU A 42 -12.64 15.42 1.13
N SER A 43 -12.20 15.49 -0.14
CA SER A 43 -13.10 15.26 -1.28
C SER A 43 -13.82 13.93 -1.10
N VAL A 44 -15.10 14.00 -0.72
CA VAL A 44 -15.87 12.83 -0.32
C VAL A 44 -16.34 12.12 -1.58
N ASP A 45 -15.78 10.95 -1.84
CA ASP A 45 -16.34 10.01 -2.80
C ASP A 45 -17.68 9.50 -2.25
N LYS A 46 -18.77 9.94 -2.90
CA LYS A 46 -20.14 9.65 -2.47
C LYS A 46 -20.47 8.17 -2.62
N GLN A 47 -19.93 7.52 -3.64
CA GLN A 47 -20.15 6.11 -3.92
C GLN A 47 -19.43 5.24 -2.89
N LEU A 48 -18.19 5.59 -2.54
CA LEU A 48 -17.45 4.96 -1.44
C LEU A 48 -18.24 5.05 -0.12
N LEU A 49 -18.75 6.24 0.22
CA LEU A 49 -19.58 6.42 1.41
C LEU A 49 -20.85 5.57 1.37
N ALA A 50 -21.57 5.59 0.25
CA ALA A 50 -22.82 4.85 0.09
C ALA A 50 -22.60 3.34 0.30
N GLU A 51 -21.53 2.79 -0.27
CA GLU A 51 -21.25 1.35 -0.20
C GLU A 51 -20.72 0.91 1.18
N PHE A 52 -19.92 1.73 1.87
CA PHE A 52 -19.19 1.29 3.07
C PHE A 52 -19.69 1.87 4.40
N SER A 53 -20.56 2.89 4.41
CA SER A 53 -21.04 3.56 5.64
C SER A 53 -21.78 2.65 6.62
N HIS A 54 -22.47 1.63 6.13
CA HIS A 54 -23.22 0.68 6.95
C HIS A 54 -22.62 -0.74 6.93
N LYS A 55 -21.44 -0.90 6.33
CA LYS A 55 -20.80 -2.21 6.17
C LYS A 55 -20.30 -2.71 7.52
N LYS A 56 -20.85 -3.83 7.98
CA LYS A 56 -20.32 -4.58 9.13
C LYS A 56 -19.19 -5.48 8.65
N PHE A 57 -18.00 -4.92 8.54
CA PHE A 57 -16.84 -5.66 8.06
C PHE A 57 -16.47 -6.79 9.02
N VAL A 58 -16.15 -7.96 8.45
CA VAL A 58 -15.61 -9.12 9.15
C VAL A 58 -14.37 -9.56 8.40
N CYS A 59 -13.22 -9.58 9.07
CA CYS A 59 -12.00 -10.08 8.45
C CYS A 59 -12.15 -11.57 8.11
N ARG A 60 -11.93 -11.92 6.84
CA ARG A 60 -11.99 -13.28 6.31
C ARG A 60 -10.78 -13.54 5.44
N SER A 61 -10.31 -14.78 5.44
CA SER A 61 -9.23 -15.20 4.56
C SER A 61 -9.74 -15.40 3.13
N GLU A 62 -9.04 -14.82 2.15
CA GLU A 62 -9.29 -15.04 0.71
C GLU A 62 -9.27 -16.53 0.37
N ALA A 63 -8.35 -17.29 0.99
CA ALA A 63 -8.17 -18.72 0.72
C ALA A 63 -9.45 -19.55 0.91
N ALA A 64 -10.39 -19.09 1.74
CA ALA A 64 -11.67 -19.75 1.95
C ALA A 64 -12.64 -19.65 0.76
N PHE A 65 -12.35 -18.76 -0.20
CA PHE A 65 -13.20 -18.45 -1.35
C PHE A 65 -12.54 -18.81 -2.69
N LEU A 66 -11.31 -19.34 -2.67
CA LEU A 66 -10.61 -19.73 -3.88
C LEU A 66 -11.08 -21.09 -4.39
N PRO A 67 -11.23 -21.27 -5.72
CA PRO A 67 -11.49 -22.58 -6.31
C PRO A 67 -10.37 -23.56 -5.97
N LYS A 68 -10.75 -24.82 -5.71
CA LYS A 68 -9.77 -25.90 -5.55
C LYS A 68 -9.25 -26.32 -6.92
N GLU A 69 -7.93 -26.33 -7.07
CA GLU A 69 -7.29 -26.84 -8.29
C GLU A 69 -7.14 -28.37 -8.23
N SER A 70 -7.21 -29.00 -9.39
CA SER A 70 -6.80 -30.40 -9.54
C SER A 70 -5.28 -30.51 -9.32
N PRO A 71 -4.75 -31.70 -8.95
CA PRO A 71 -3.30 -31.88 -8.84
C PRO A 71 -2.54 -31.53 -10.13
N ALA A 72 -3.12 -31.82 -11.30
CA ALA A 72 -2.52 -31.51 -12.60
C ALA A 72 -2.49 -30.01 -12.87
N ALA A 73 -3.60 -29.29 -12.62
CA ALA A 73 -3.68 -27.84 -12.76
C ALA A 73 -2.68 -27.12 -11.83
N ALA A 74 -2.63 -27.55 -10.56
CA ALA A 74 -1.74 -26.97 -9.56
C ALA A 74 -0.26 -27.21 -9.93
N GLU A 75 0.07 -28.40 -10.43
CA GLU A 75 1.42 -28.74 -10.88
C GLU A 75 1.85 -27.92 -12.10
N ALA A 76 0.98 -27.81 -13.12
CA ALA A 76 1.27 -27.01 -14.30
C ALA A 76 1.48 -25.53 -13.95
N PHE A 77 0.65 -24.96 -13.07
CA PHE A 77 0.84 -23.59 -12.61
C PHE A 77 2.10 -23.42 -11.76
N ARG A 78 2.45 -24.40 -10.91
CA ARG A 78 3.71 -24.39 -10.15
C ARG A 78 4.94 -24.31 -11.05
N GLN A 79 4.95 -25.07 -12.15
CA GLN A 79 6.05 -25.03 -13.12
C GLN A 79 6.23 -23.65 -13.76
N LEU A 80 5.12 -22.97 -14.09
CA LEU A 80 5.16 -21.58 -14.55
C LEU A 80 5.75 -20.65 -13.47
N VAL A 81 5.29 -20.77 -12.22
CA VAL A 81 5.77 -19.94 -11.11
C VAL A 81 7.26 -20.14 -10.87
N GLU A 82 7.74 -21.38 -10.82
CA GLU A 82 9.17 -21.67 -10.59
C GLU A 82 10.04 -21.10 -11.72
N TYR A 83 9.60 -21.25 -12.96
CA TYR A 83 10.31 -20.69 -14.11
C TYR A 83 10.34 -19.15 -14.07
N ALA A 84 9.22 -18.52 -13.74
CA ALA A 84 9.11 -17.07 -13.57
C ALA A 84 10.01 -16.55 -12.46
N LEU A 85 9.98 -17.16 -11.27
CA LEU A 85 10.79 -16.73 -10.13
C LEU A 85 12.30 -16.90 -10.39
N ALA A 86 12.71 -17.94 -11.11
CA ALA A 86 14.10 -18.12 -11.52
C ALA A 86 14.53 -17.05 -12.55
N GLY A 87 13.69 -16.78 -13.54
CA GLY A 87 13.96 -15.81 -14.60
C GLY A 87 14.00 -14.36 -14.11
N ASP A 88 13.13 -14.00 -13.18
CA ASP A 88 13.05 -12.66 -12.56
C ASP A 88 14.37 -12.20 -11.90
N GLN A 89 15.24 -13.16 -11.53
CA GLN A 89 16.54 -12.85 -10.94
C GLN A 89 17.67 -12.64 -11.96
N ILE A 90 17.40 -12.82 -13.25
CA ILE A 90 18.40 -12.78 -14.32
C ILE A 90 18.14 -11.57 -15.21
N ASP A 91 19.15 -10.69 -15.34
CA ASP A 91 19.04 -9.49 -16.16
C ASP A 91 18.75 -9.85 -17.64
N ASN A 92 17.78 -9.15 -18.24
CA ASN A 92 17.33 -9.35 -19.63
C ASN A 92 16.75 -10.75 -19.94
N PHE A 93 16.47 -11.59 -18.95
CA PHE A 93 15.93 -12.94 -19.17
C PHE A 93 14.65 -12.93 -20.01
N TRP A 94 13.74 -11.99 -19.73
CA TRP A 94 12.47 -11.86 -20.45
C TRP A 94 12.56 -11.17 -21.81
N MET A 95 13.73 -10.65 -22.17
CA MET A 95 14.01 -10.06 -23.49
C MET A 95 14.49 -11.11 -24.49
N ASP A 96 14.89 -12.29 -24.01
CA ASP A 96 15.24 -13.42 -24.84
C ASP A 96 13.97 -14.12 -25.38
N GLU A 97 13.93 -14.35 -26.70
CA GLU A 97 12.77 -14.92 -27.37
C GLU A 97 12.53 -16.40 -27.02
N GLU A 98 13.56 -17.17 -26.67
CA GLU A 98 13.39 -18.55 -26.21
C GLU A 98 12.72 -18.57 -24.83
N HIS A 99 13.24 -17.75 -23.90
CA HIS A 99 12.66 -17.67 -22.56
C HIS A 99 11.24 -17.12 -22.55
N LYS A 100 10.95 -16.16 -23.42
CA LYS A 100 9.61 -15.62 -23.65
C LYS A 100 8.65 -16.70 -24.14
N LYS A 101 9.02 -17.47 -25.16
CA LYS A 101 8.20 -18.58 -25.70
C LYS A 101 7.98 -19.67 -24.66
N GLN A 102 9.02 -20.03 -23.89
CA GLN A 102 8.89 -21.03 -22.84
C GLN A 102 7.88 -20.61 -21.77
N ARG A 103 7.92 -19.34 -21.32
CA ARG A 103 6.92 -18.79 -20.40
C ARG A 103 5.51 -18.86 -20.97
N GLU A 104 5.34 -18.42 -22.21
CA GLU A 104 4.03 -18.42 -22.88
C GLU A 104 3.47 -19.84 -23.04
N GLY A 105 4.35 -20.81 -23.35
CA GLY A 105 4.01 -22.24 -23.35
C GLY A 105 3.55 -22.75 -21.99
N LEU A 106 4.33 -22.49 -20.94
CA LEU A 106 3.98 -22.89 -19.56
C LEU A 106 2.65 -22.29 -19.09
N LEU A 107 2.38 -21.03 -19.44
CA LEU A 107 1.09 -20.39 -19.15
C LEU A 107 -0.06 -21.06 -19.91
N ALA A 108 0.13 -21.34 -21.21
CA ALA A 108 -0.88 -22.02 -22.03
C ALA A 108 -1.17 -23.45 -21.52
N ASP A 109 -0.14 -24.19 -21.12
CA ASP A 109 -0.28 -25.52 -20.54
C ASP A 109 -1.05 -25.47 -19.21
N ALA A 110 -0.72 -24.54 -18.31
CA ALA A 110 -1.45 -24.37 -17.06
C ALA A 110 -2.93 -23.97 -17.27
N VAL A 111 -3.23 -23.14 -18.26
CA VAL A 111 -4.61 -22.83 -18.67
C VAL A 111 -5.32 -24.09 -19.19
N LYS A 112 -4.67 -24.88 -20.03
CA LYS A 112 -5.21 -26.11 -20.60
C LYS A 112 -5.52 -27.17 -19.54
N GLU A 113 -4.67 -27.30 -18.52
CA GLU A 113 -4.89 -28.17 -17.37
C GLU A 113 -5.98 -27.66 -16.40
N GLY A 114 -6.49 -26.44 -16.63
CA GLY A 114 -7.63 -25.89 -15.91
C GLY A 114 -7.26 -25.08 -14.67
N SER A 115 -6.03 -24.53 -14.59
CA SER A 115 -5.66 -23.64 -13.49
C SER A 115 -6.43 -22.31 -13.57
N TRP A 116 -7.21 -22.00 -12.54
CA TRP A 116 -7.92 -20.72 -12.47
C TRP A 116 -6.94 -19.56 -12.31
N LYS A 117 -5.80 -19.80 -11.65
CA LYS A 117 -4.72 -18.81 -11.50
C LYS A 117 -4.07 -18.48 -12.83
N ALA A 118 -3.83 -19.50 -13.66
CA ALA A 118 -3.32 -19.32 -15.02
C ALA A 118 -4.31 -18.56 -15.90
N VAL A 119 -5.60 -18.92 -15.85
CA VAL A 119 -6.66 -18.20 -16.57
C VAL A 119 -6.75 -16.73 -16.14
N TYR A 120 -6.63 -16.46 -14.83
CA TYR A 120 -6.58 -15.11 -14.30
C TYR A 120 -5.36 -14.34 -14.85
N LEU A 121 -4.17 -14.93 -14.75
CA LEU A 121 -2.92 -14.30 -15.21
C LEU A 121 -2.95 -14.00 -16.72
N ASP A 122 -3.36 -14.98 -17.53
CA ASP A 122 -3.57 -14.83 -18.97
C ASP A 122 -4.52 -13.68 -19.26
N SER A 123 -5.69 -13.66 -18.61
CA SER A 123 -6.70 -12.61 -18.82
C SER A 123 -6.19 -11.22 -18.46
N VAL A 124 -5.51 -11.06 -17.32
CA VAL A 124 -4.94 -9.78 -16.88
C VAL A 124 -3.85 -9.32 -17.84
N TRP A 125 -2.99 -10.23 -18.29
CA TRP A 125 -1.95 -9.92 -19.25
C TRP A 125 -2.55 -9.44 -20.58
N THR A 126 -3.49 -10.19 -21.15
CA THR A 126 -4.17 -9.84 -22.41
C THR A 126 -4.92 -8.51 -22.30
N LEU A 127 -5.55 -8.22 -21.16
CA LEU A 127 -6.23 -6.93 -20.96
C LEU A 127 -5.26 -5.75 -20.96
N ARG A 128 -4.03 -5.94 -20.46
CA ARG A 128 -2.98 -4.92 -20.45
C ARG A 128 -2.32 -4.76 -21.82
N TYR A 129 -2.12 -5.86 -22.54
CA TYR A 129 -1.44 -5.92 -23.83
C TYR A 129 -2.25 -6.73 -24.87
N PRO A 130 -3.40 -6.22 -25.33
CA PRO A 130 -4.26 -6.97 -26.24
C PRO A 130 -3.68 -6.95 -27.66
N ALA A 131 -3.55 -8.11 -28.30
CA ALA A 131 -3.15 -8.16 -29.70
C ALA A 131 -4.31 -7.82 -30.66
N SER A 132 -5.57 -7.97 -30.20
CA SER A 132 -6.77 -7.58 -30.94
C SER A 132 -7.95 -7.18 -30.01
N PRO A 133 -8.97 -6.46 -30.52
CA PRO A 133 -10.20 -6.21 -29.77
C PRO A 133 -10.93 -7.49 -29.34
N ALA A 134 -10.91 -8.53 -30.19
CA ALA A 134 -11.57 -9.81 -29.90
C ALA A 134 -10.93 -10.53 -28.72
N GLU A 135 -9.60 -10.55 -28.63
CA GLU A 135 -8.88 -11.13 -27.48
C GLU A 135 -9.14 -10.35 -26.19
N ARG A 136 -9.25 -9.01 -26.27
CA ARG A 136 -9.63 -8.20 -25.11
C ARG A 136 -11.03 -8.58 -24.59
N VAL A 137 -11.99 -8.81 -25.49
CA VAL A 137 -13.34 -9.26 -25.12
C VAL A 137 -13.28 -10.63 -24.47
N ASN A 138 -12.61 -11.60 -25.09
CA ASN A 138 -12.44 -12.95 -24.54
C ASN A 138 -11.76 -12.95 -23.17
N ALA A 139 -10.70 -12.16 -22.97
CA ALA A 139 -10.03 -12.01 -21.68
C ALA A 139 -10.95 -11.39 -20.62
N SER A 140 -11.79 -10.42 -21.01
CA SER A 140 -12.79 -9.84 -20.11
C SER A 140 -13.87 -10.85 -19.71
N GLU A 141 -14.32 -11.70 -20.64
CA GLU A 141 -15.29 -12.76 -20.38
C GLU A 141 -14.73 -13.83 -19.45
N LYS A 142 -13.49 -14.28 -19.67
CA LYS A 142 -12.77 -15.19 -18.77
C LYS A 142 -12.65 -14.60 -17.36
N LEU A 143 -12.28 -13.32 -17.24
CA LEU A 143 -12.18 -12.67 -15.94
C LEU A 143 -13.56 -12.55 -15.26
N GLN A 144 -14.62 -12.24 -16.00
CA GLN A 144 -15.99 -12.24 -15.48
C GLN A 144 -16.46 -13.63 -15.03
N ALA A 145 -16.09 -14.70 -15.74
CA ALA A 145 -16.39 -16.06 -15.32
C ALA A 145 -15.74 -16.39 -13.96
N LEU A 146 -14.50 -15.93 -13.72
CA LEU A 146 -13.86 -16.07 -12.41
C LEU A 146 -14.59 -15.27 -11.32
N ILE A 147 -15.10 -14.09 -11.63
CA ILE A 147 -15.93 -13.30 -10.70
C ILE A 147 -17.21 -14.07 -10.35
N GLN A 148 -17.87 -14.67 -11.33
CA GLN A 148 -19.08 -15.49 -11.12
C GLN A 148 -18.80 -16.73 -10.27
N GLN A 149 -17.60 -17.31 -10.39
CA GLN A 149 -17.12 -18.40 -9.53
C GLN A 149 -16.73 -17.93 -8.12
N GLY A 150 -16.77 -16.63 -7.85
CA GLY A 150 -16.47 -16.05 -6.55
C GLY A 150 -14.99 -15.78 -6.29
N VAL A 151 -14.14 -15.79 -7.31
CA VAL A 151 -12.70 -15.53 -7.20
C VAL A 151 -12.46 -14.05 -6.82
N PRO A 152 -11.98 -13.74 -5.59
CA PRO A 152 -11.99 -12.37 -5.08
C PRO A 152 -11.01 -11.44 -5.81
N ILE A 153 -9.80 -11.91 -6.11
CA ILE A 153 -8.79 -11.15 -6.87
C ILE A 153 -9.26 -10.77 -8.29
N ALA A 154 -10.11 -11.60 -8.92
CA ALA A 154 -10.70 -11.29 -10.23
C ALA A 154 -11.69 -10.11 -10.12
N ALA A 155 -12.55 -10.13 -9.09
CA ALA A 155 -13.50 -9.05 -8.83
C ALA A 155 -12.78 -7.75 -8.48
N TYR A 156 -11.72 -7.82 -7.68
CA TYR A 156 -10.83 -6.70 -7.42
C TYR A 156 -10.23 -6.13 -8.72
N LYS A 157 -9.61 -6.97 -9.54
CA LYS A 157 -8.88 -6.51 -10.72
C LYS A 157 -9.82 -5.90 -11.77
N TYR A 158 -10.96 -6.55 -12.01
CA TYR A 158 -11.97 -6.02 -12.92
C TYR A 158 -12.61 -4.73 -12.37
N GLY A 159 -13.03 -4.74 -11.11
CA GLY A 159 -13.60 -3.58 -10.43
C GLY A 159 -12.67 -2.37 -10.48
N SER A 160 -11.39 -2.55 -10.13
CA SER A 160 -10.38 -1.49 -10.19
C SER A 160 -10.21 -0.88 -11.58
N SER A 161 -10.43 -1.66 -12.64
CA SER A 161 -10.39 -1.14 -14.01
C SER A 161 -11.53 -0.17 -14.32
N LEU A 162 -12.65 -0.23 -13.58
CA LEU A 162 -13.83 0.61 -13.82
C LEU A 162 -13.71 2.02 -13.21
N TYR A 163 -12.62 2.32 -12.52
CA TYR A 163 -12.37 3.64 -11.93
C TYR A 163 -12.57 4.78 -12.93
N GLY A 164 -13.42 5.75 -12.59
CA GLY A 164 -13.76 6.91 -13.42
C GLY A 164 -14.60 6.58 -14.66
N ARG A 165 -14.97 5.31 -14.86
CA ARG A 165 -15.85 4.84 -15.94
C ARG A 165 -17.22 4.44 -15.41
N ASP A 166 -17.23 3.65 -14.34
CA ASP A 166 -18.44 3.21 -13.64
C ASP A 166 -18.11 2.95 -12.16
N ASP A 167 -18.11 4.03 -11.37
CA ASP A 167 -17.73 3.95 -9.95
C ASP A 167 -18.75 3.14 -9.12
N ASN A 168 -20.02 3.08 -9.56
CA ASN A 168 -21.03 2.26 -8.89
C ASN A 168 -20.71 0.77 -9.04
N ALA A 169 -20.46 0.32 -10.28
CA ALA A 169 -20.07 -1.07 -10.53
C ALA A 169 -18.71 -1.39 -9.90
N MET A 170 -17.76 -0.45 -9.94
CA MET A 170 -16.47 -0.58 -9.26
C MET A 170 -16.67 -0.89 -7.77
N TYR A 171 -17.36 -0.02 -7.03
CA TYR A 171 -17.48 -0.18 -5.58
C TYR A 171 -18.32 -1.40 -5.19
N ALA A 172 -19.35 -1.74 -5.97
CA ALA A 172 -20.08 -2.99 -5.77
C ALA A 172 -19.19 -4.23 -5.91
N LEU A 173 -18.33 -4.27 -6.94
CA LEU A 173 -17.37 -5.37 -7.15
C LEU A 173 -16.31 -5.41 -6.06
N LEU A 174 -15.75 -4.25 -5.67
CA LEU A 174 -14.76 -4.16 -4.61
C LEU A 174 -15.34 -4.56 -3.24
N SER A 175 -16.56 -4.14 -2.94
CA SER A 175 -17.30 -4.53 -1.73
C SER A 175 -17.52 -6.04 -1.68
N GLY A 176 -17.94 -6.64 -2.81
CA GLY A 176 -18.06 -8.09 -2.93
C GLY A 176 -16.72 -8.84 -2.82
N ALA A 177 -15.61 -8.27 -3.30
CA ALA A 177 -14.28 -8.84 -3.14
C ALA A 177 -13.79 -8.76 -1.68
N VAL A 178 -14.07 -7.65 -0.99
CA VAL A 178 -13.82 -7.47 0.45
C VAL A 178 -14.57 -8.52 1.28
N ASP A 179 -15.85 -8.78 0.99
CA ASP A 179 -16.66 -9.77 1.71
C ASP A 179 -16.15 -11.22 1.56
N ARG A 180 -15.37 -11.45 0.50
CA ARG A 180 -14.71 -12.72 0.20
C ARG A 180 -13.22 -12.71 0.55
N GLY A 181 -12.77 -11.73 1.31
CA GLY A 181 -11.42 -11.76 1.88
C GLY A 181 -10.31 -11.22 0.99
N SER A 182 -10.57 -10.66 -0.21
CA SER A 182 -9.50 -10.16 -1.09
C SER A 182 -8.64 -9.09 -0.38
N PRO A 183 -7.36 -9.37 -0.09
CA PRO A 183 -6.51 -8.40 0.59
C PRO A 183 -6.18 -7.20 -0.32
N GLN A 184 -6.15 -7.39 -1.64
CA GLN A 184 -5.97 -6.31 -2.61
C GLN A 184 -7.17 -5.35 -2.61
N ALA A 185 -8.41 -5.87 -2.62
CA ALA A 185 -9.61 -5.04 -2.52
C ALA A 185 -9.67 -4.29 -1.19
N MET A 186 -9.37 -4.96 -0.07
CA MET A 186 -9.31 -4.33 1.24
C MET A 186 -8.27 -3.20 1.28
N ALA A 187 -7.09 -3.43 0.70
CA ALA A 187 -6.04 -2.44 0.61
C ALA A 187 -6.43 -1.22 -0.23
N LEU A 188 -7.08 -1.45 -1.38
CA LEU A 188 -7.55 -0.40 -2.27
C LEU A 188 -8.67 0.42 -1.61
N VAL A 189 -9.72 -0.23 -1.12
CA VAL A 189 -10.87 0.42 -0.47
C VAL A 189 -10.42 1.16 0.79
N GLY A 190 -9.67 0.50 1.68
CA GLY A 190 -9.13 1.14 2.88
C GLY A 190 -8.20 2.31 2.53
N GLY A 191 -7.39 2.16 1.48
CA GLY A 191 -6.53 3.22 0.95
C GLY A 191 -7.28 4.42 0.38
N ASN A 192 -8.46 4.23 -0.21
CA ASN A 192 -9.33 5.32 -0.67
C ASN A 192 -10.05 6.00 0.49
N ILE A 193 -10.48 5.23 1.50
CA ILE A 193 -11.12 5.76 2.71
C ILE A 193 -10.21 6.76 3.45
N VAL A 194 -8.93 6.42 3.63
CA VAL A 194 -7.98 7.23 4.42
C VAL A 194 -7.96 8.72 3.99
N PRO A 195 -7.73 9.05 2.71
CA PRO A 195 -7.72 10.43 2.23
C PRO A 195 -9.08 10.99 1.78
N GLN A 196 -10.21 10.27 1.89
CA GLN A 196 -11.49 10.74 1.32
C GLN A 196 -12.67 10.73 2.31
N ALA A 197 -12.65 9.87 3.33
CA ALA A 197 -13.80 9.65 4.19
C ALA A 197 -13.39 9.41 5.65
N LYS A 198 -13.14 10.49 6.40
CA LYS A 198 -12.75 10.43 7.82
C LYS A 198 -13.72 9.61 8.67
N VAL A 199 -15.03 9.76 8.42
CA VAL A 199 -16.07 9.01 9.14
C VAL A 199 -15.93 7.48 8.96
N LEU A 200 -15.29 7.02 7.88
CA LEU A 200 -15.07 5.61 7.60
C LEU A 200 -13.71 5.09 8.09
N HIS A 201 -12.85 5.92 8.70
CA HIS A 201 -11.52 5.50 9.14
C HIS A 201 -11.50 4.24 10.01
N PRO A 202 -12.44 4.02 10.95
CA PRO A 202 -12.50 2.75 11.68
C PRO A 202 -12.64 1.53 10.77
N VAL A 203 -13.52 1.58 9.76
CA VAL A 203 -13.69 0.50 8.79
C VAL A 203 -12.48 0.41 7.85
N GLY A 204 -11.99 1.53 7.35
CA GLY A 204 -10.79 1.59 6.50
C GLY A 204 -9.57 0.97 7.18
N LYS A 205 -9.36 1.25 8.47
CA LYS A 205 -8.31 0.66 9.28
C LYS A 205 -8.47 -0.87 9.39
N GLN A 206 -9.67 -1.36 9.71
CA GLN A 206 -9.93 -2.79 9.81
C GLN A 206 -9.67 -3.54 8.49
N LEU A 207 -10.07 -2.95 7.35
CA LEU A 207 -9.79 -3.51 6.03
C LEU A 207 -8.27 -3.63 5.82
N LEU A 208 -7.53 -2.56 6.09
CA LEU A 208 -6.08 -2.53 5.91
C LEU A 208 -5.35 -3.50 6.85
N GLU A 209 -5.78 -3.60 8.12
CA GLU A 209 -5.25 -4.54 9.11
C GLU A 209 -5.48 -5.99 8.65
N CYS A 210 -6.69 -6.32 8.20
CA CYS A 210 -6.98 -7.64 7.65
C CYS A 210 -6.14 -7.97 6.40
N ALA A 211 -5.90 -6.99 5.52
CA ALA A 211 -5.04 -7.19 4.35
C ALA A 211 -3.59 -7.50 4.74
N VAL A 212 -3.01 -6.78 5.72
CA VAL A 212 -1.64 -7.07 6.19
C VAL A 212 -1.54 -8.40 6.94
N GLU A 213 -2.57 -8.80 7.67
CA GLU A 213 -2.64 -10.12 8.33
C GLU A 213 -2.60 -11.27 7.32
N GLN A 214 -3.20 -11.08 6.14
CA GLN A 214 -3.15 -12.04 5.03
C GLN A 214 -1.81 -12.01 4.25
N GLY A 215 -0.93 -11.06 4.59
CA GLY A 215 0.40 -10.90 4.00
C GLY A 215 0.48 -9.88 2.87
N PHE A 216 -0.57 -9.10 2.60
CA PHE A 216 -0.54 -8.10 1.53
C PHE A 216 0.12 -6.80 2.00
N ALA A 217 1.45 -6.76 1.84
CA ALA A 217 2.28 -5.66 2.31
C ALA A 217 1.92 -4.25 1.80
N PRO A 218 1.39 -4.05 0.57
CA PRO A 218 1.00 -2.71 0.11
C PRO A 218 -0.01 -1.99 1.03
N ALA A 219 -0.79 -2.71 1.84
CA ALA A 219 -1.70 -2.09 2.82
C ALA A 219 -0.97 -1.28 3.92
N TYR A 220 0.31 -1.58 4.21
CA TYR A 220 1.12 -0.78 5.15
C TYR A 220 1.26 0.68 4.73
N ARG A 221 1.27 0.96 3.42
CA ARG A 221 1.34 2.34 2.92
C ARG A 221 0.18 3.17 3.47
N SER A 222 -1.04 2.65 3.34
CA SER A 222 -2.26 3.33 3.76
C SER A 222 -2.42 3.32 5.28
N LEU A 223 -1.97 2.29 5.99
CA LEU A 223 -1.91 2.30 7.46
C LEU A 223 -0.98 3.39 7.99
N GLY A 224 0.22 3.51 7.41
CA GLY A 224 1.14 4.57 7.79
C GLY A 224 0.60 5.96 7.45
N LYS A 225 -0.06 6.12 6.30
CA LYS A 225 -0.76 7.37 5.96
C LYS A 225 -1.87 7.70 6.95
N LEU A 226 -2.69 6.73 7.36
CA LEU A 226 -3.73 6.94 8.37
C LEU A 226 -3.11 7.39 9.69
N ALA A 227 -2.08 6.70 10.17
CA ALA A 227 -1.36 7.08 11.38
C ALA A 227 -0.80 8.51 11.29
N TRP A 228 -0.18 8.87 10.16
CA TRP A 228 0.35 10.20 9.92
C TRP A 228 -0.74 11.28 10.00
N MET A 229 -1.89 11.02 9.38
CA MET A 229 -3.04 11.94 9.36
C MET A 229 -3.71 12.08 10.73
N GLU A 230 -3.68 11.02 11.54
CA GLU A 230 -4.11 11.01 12.94
C GLU A 230 -3.10 11.66 13.91
N GLY A 231 -1.99 12.21 13.42
CA GLY A 231 -0.96 12.83 14.25
C GLY A 231 0.01 11.84 14.90
N ARG A 232 -0.07 10.56 14.53
CA ARG A 232 0.80 9.47 15.00
C ARG A 232 2.02 9.30 14.10
N ARG A 233 2.92 10.30 14.08
CA ARG A 233 4.01 10.38 13.10
C ARG A 233 5.06 9.29 13.27
N LEU A 234 5.46 8.98 14.52
CA LEU A 234 6.38 7.87 14.78
C LEU A 234 5.78 6.54 14.29
N ASP A 235 4.50 6.28 14.61
CA ASP A 235 3.81 5.07 14.17
C ASP A 235 3.77 4.95 12.65
N ALA A 236 3.56 6.06 11.94
CA ALA A 236 3.55 6.09 10.48
C ALA A 236 4.87 5.58 9.89
N TYR A 237 5.99 6.11 10.36
CA TYR A 237 7.33 5.69 9.93
C TYR A 237 7.61 4.21 10.25
N ARG A 238 7.17 3.73 11.41
CA ARG A 238 7.30 2.29 11.77
C ARG A 238 6.44 1.38 10.90
N LEU A 239 5.24 1.83 10.52
CA LEU A 239 4.38 1.09 9.60
C LEU A 239 4.99 1.02 8.19
N TRP A 240 5.56 2.12 7.70
CA TRP A 240 6.23 2.14 6.40
C TRP A 240 7.52 1.30 6.40
N GLU A 241 8.32 1.33 7.47
CA GLU A 241 9.48 0.45 7.67
C GLU A 241 9.06 -1.03 7.61
N LYS A 242 8.04 -1.40 8.38
CA LYS A 242 7.51 -2.77 8.39
C LYS A 242 6.97 -3.18 7.02
N GLY A 243 6.32 -2.27 6.30
CA GLY A 243 5.83 -2.50 4.95
C GLY A 243 6.94 -2.70 3.93
N ALA A 244 7.96 -1.83 3.93
CA ALA A 244 9.10 -1.92 3.02
C ALA A 244 9.83 -3.26 3.19
N ASN A 245 9.97 -3.74 4.43
CA ASN A 245 10.57 -5.04 4.74
C ASN A 245 9.69 -6.26 4.39
N LYS A 246 8.44 -6.03 3.96
CA LYS A 246 7.46 -7.09 3.67
C LYS A 246 6.97 -7.15 2.23
N GLY A 247 7.45 -6.29 1.33
CA GLY A 247 7.01 -6.28 -0.08
C GLY A 247 6.39 -4.96 -0.55
N CYS A 248 6.26 -3.95 0.33
CA CYS A 248 5.64 -2.68 -0.05
C CYS A 248 6.66 -1.74 -0.69
N ALA A 249 6.89 -1.86 -2.00
CA ALA A 249 7.77 -0.94 -2.74
C ALA A 249 7.33 0.53 -2.55
N SER A 250 6.03 0.80 -2.62
CA SER A 250 5.48 2.15 -2.40
C SER A 250 5.60 2.68 -0.95
N CYS A 251 6.03 1.86 0.02
CA CYS A 251 6.33 2.34 1.37
C CYS A 251 7.71 3.01 1.43
N ILE A 252 8.61 2.67 0.50
CA ILE A 252 9.99 3.19 0.44
C ILE A 252 10.00 4.72 0.27
N GLN A 253 9.12 5.26 -0.58
CA GLN A 253 9.00 6.71 -0.82
C GLN A 253 8.74 7.53 0.46
N TYR A 254 8.10 6.93 1.47
CA TYR A 254 7.83 7.60 2.74
C TYR A 254 8.99 7.53 3.72
N LEU A 255 9.95 6.63 3.48
CA LEU A 255 11.16 6.47 4.29
C LEU A 255 12.33 7.28 3.72
N GLU A 256 12.31 7.57 2.43
CA GLU A 256 13.29 8.41 1.71
C GLU A 256 13.68 9.71 2.43
N PRO A 257 12.75 10.49 3.05
CA PRO A 257 13.10 11.72 3.75
C PRO A 257 14.16 11.56 4.86
N ILE A 258 14.40 10.35 5.37
CA ILE A 258 15.50 10.07 6.31
C ILE A 258 16.88 10.44 5.74
N GLY A 259 17.05 10.42 4.42
CA GLY A 259 18.28 10.85 3.76
C GLY A 259 18.63 12.32 4.04
N ARG A 260 17.62 13.17 4.28
CA ARG A 260 17.78 14.62 4.51
C ARG A 260 18.54 14.97 5.78
N VAL A 261 18.54 14.07 6.76
CA VAL A 261 19.17 14.30 8.06
C VAL A 261 20.53 13.62 8.20
N ARG A 262 20.94 12.84 7.20
CA ARG A 262 22.23 12.14 7.14
C ARG A 262 23.37 13.09 6.82
N ARG A 263 24.56 12.72 7.30
CA ARG A 263 25.79 13.45 6.99
C ARG A 263 26.08 13.34 5.49
N GLY A 264 26.36 14.48 4.84
CA GLY A 264 26.63 14.53 3.41
C GLY A 264 25.40 14.65 2.52
N TYR A 265 24.20 14.90 3.10
CA TYR A 265 23.03 15.29 2.32
C TYR A 265 23.33 16.47 1.41
N THR A 266 22.94 16.35 0.14
CA THR A 266 22.89 17.48 -0.80
C THR A 266 21.56 17.44 -1.54
N SER A 267 20.96 18.59 -1.79
CA SER A 267 19.72 18.66 -2.59
C SER A 267 19.92 18.29 -4.06
N ALA A 268 21.18 18.10 -4.50
CA ALA A 268 21.54 17.73 -5.86
C ALA A 268 21.56 16.20 -6.08
N THR A 269 21.72 15.40 -5.02
CA THR A 269 21.73 13.93 -5.10
C THR A 269 20.29 13.39 -5.01
N PRO A 270 19.84 12.51 -5.92
CA PRO A 270 18.54 11.84 -5.79
C PRO A 270 18.35 11.20 -4.41
N VAL A 271 17.18 11.35 -3.80
CA VAL A 271 16.96 10.98 -2.38
C VAL A 271 17.19 9.47 -2.13
N LEU A 272 16.84 8.60 -3.09
CA LEU A 272 17.12 7.16 -2.98
C LEU A 272 18.62 6.84 -2.92
N GLU A 273 19.46 7.62 -3.60
CA GLU A 273 20.93 7.45 -3.53
C GLU A 273 21.50 7.86 -2.16
N GLN A 274 20.75 8.68 -1.40
CA GLN A 274 21.11 9.07 -0.04
C GLN A 274 20.77 8.00 1.00
N VAL A 275 19.97 7.00 0.60
CA VAL A 275 19.55 5.88 1.45
C VAL A 275 19.80 4.56 0.70
N PRO A 276 21.06 4.13 0.53
CA PRO A 276 21.42 2.98 -0.30
C PRO A 276 20.74 1.68 0.13
N GLN A 277 20.38 1.55 1.41
CA GLN A 277 19.60 0.41 1.91
C GLN A 277 18.20 0.35 1.27
N LEU A 278 17.51 1.48 1.17
CA LEU A 278 16.20 1.58 0.52
C LEU A 278 16.32 1.38 -0.99
N ALA A 279 17.37 1.89 -1.62
CA ALA A 279 17.65 1.65 -3.04
C ALA A 279 17.85 0.15 -3.34
N ALA A 280 18.57 -0.58 -2.48
CA ALA A 280 18.75 -2.02 -2.63
C ALA A 280 17.44 -2.80 -2.48
N ILE A 281 16.57 -2.41 -1.55
CA ILE A 281 15.23 -2.99 -1.40
C ILE A 281 14.38 -2.70 -2.65
N ASN A 282 14.40 -1.46 -3.13
CA ASN A 282 13.64 -1.08 -4.33
C ASN A 282 14.09 -1.89 -5.55
N ALA A 283 15.40 -1.98 -5.78
CA ALA A 283 15.98 -2.78 -6.87
C ALA A 283 15.62 -4.28 -6.75
N PHE A 284 15.51 -4.82 -5.54
CA PHE A 284 15.05 -6.19 -5.32
C PHE A 284 13.59 -6.38 -5.76
N TYR A 285 12.68 -5.47 -5.39
CA TYR A 285 11.28 -5.58 -5.80
C TYR A 285 11.05 -5.28 -7.29
N GLU A 286 11.84 -4.40 -7.89
CA GLU A 286 11.78 -4.13 -9.34
C GLU A 286 12.12 -5.35 -10.20
N ARG A 287 12.89 -6.30 -9.65
CA ARG A 287 13.24 -7.56 -10.32
C ARG A 287 12.12 -8.61 -10.25
N ASN A 288 11.13 -8.46 -9.37
CA ASN A 288 9.97 -9.34 -9.33
C ASN A 288 8.95 -8.88 -10.37
N PHE A 289 9.14 -9.25 -11.64
CA PHE A 289 8.35 -8.72 -12.76
C PHE A 289 6.89 -9.23 -12.73
N PHE A 290 6.66 -10.49 -12.33
CA PHE A 290 5.32 -11.09 -12.40
C PHE A 290 4.39 -10.67 -11.27
N TYR A 291 4.93 -10.39 -10.08
CA TYR A 291 4.08 -10.02 -8.95
C TYR A 291 3.32 -8.69 -9.17
N PRO A 292 3.93 -7.58 -9.63
CA PRO A 292 3.21 -6.34 -9.93
C PRO A 292 2.15 -6.49 -11.02
N LEU A 293 2.31 -7.45 -11.92
CA LEU A 293 1.31 -7.72 -12.95
C LEU A 293 0.13 -8.51 -12.38
N SER A 294 0.43 -9.62 -11.71
CA SER A 294 -0.55 -10.61 -11.28
C SER A 294 -1.17 -10.31 -9.92
N GLU A 295 -0.40 -9.78 -8.97
CA GLU A 295 -0.73 -9.66 -7.54
C GLU A 295 -1.11 -11.01 -6.90
N LEU A 296 -0.74 -12.13 -7.55
CA LEU A 296 -0.88 -13.47 -7.00
C LEU A 296 0.27 -13.74 -6.04
N LYS A 297 -0.07 -14.22 -4.85
CA LYS A 297 0.91 -14.54 -3.78
C LYS A 297 1.94 -15.59 -4.22
N ASP A 298 1.61 -16.43 -5.20
CA ASP A 298 2.53 -17.43 -5.74
C ASP A 298 3.80 -16.80 -6.35
N PHE A 299 3.72 -15.56 -6.86
CA PHE A 299 4.88 -14.82 -7.39
C PHE A 299 5.52 -13.88 -6.35
N ASP A 300 5.03 -13.85 -5.11
CA ASP A 300 5.61 -12.97 -4.09
C ASP A 300 7.00 -13.47 -3.66
N LEU A 301 7.97 -12.55 -3.63
CA LEU A 301 9.35 -12.84 -3.24
C LEU A 301 9.65 -12.14 -1.91
N PRO A 302 9.87 -12.90 -0.82
CA PRO A 302 10.17 -12.31 0.46
C PRO A 302 11.54 -11.64 0.42
N LEU A 303 11.63 -10.45 1.03
CA LEU A 303 12.88 -9.71 1.13
C LEU A 303 13.94 -10.54 1.89
N PRO A 304 15.15 -10.72 1.32
CA PRO A 304 16.26 -11.36 2.02
C PRO A 304 16.60 -10.63 3.33
N LYS A 305 16.95 -11.40 4.38
CA LYS A 305 17.27 -10.84 5.71
C LYS A 305 18.40 -9.80 5.68
N ASN A 306 19.39 -9.98 4.80
CA ASN A 306 20.50 -9.05 4.62
C ASN A 306 20.10 -7.71 3.97
N LEU A 307 18.91 -7.63 3.38
CA LEU A 307 18.36 -6.40 2.81
C LEU A 307 17.34 -5.73 3.75
N THR A 308 17.09 -6.26 4.96
CA THR A 308 16.14 -5.66 5.90
C THR A 308 16.60 -4.26 6.30
N PHE A 309 15.71 -3.28 6.15
CA PHE A 309 15.95 -1.90 6.55
C PHE A 309 15.50 -1.68 7.99
N HIS A 310 16.33 -0.96 8.75
CA HIS A 310 16.01 -0.53 10.10
C HIS A 310 16.09 0.99 10.20
N LEU A 311 15.01 1.61 10.64
CA LEU A 311 14.99 3.03 10.95
C LEU A 311 15.93 3.31 12.14
N ASN A 312 16.81 4.28 11.98
CA ASN A 312 17.66 4.77 13.04
C ASN A 312 16.90 5.83 13.86
N ASP A 313 16.69 5.55 15.15
CA ASP A 313 15.92 6.42 16.05
C ASP A 313 16.46 7.85 16.15
N LYS A 314 17.79 8.03 16.07
CA LYS A 314 18.41 9.36 16.11
C LYS A 314 18.17 10.13 14.81
N GLU A 315 18.25 9.45 13.67
CA GLU A 315 17.92 10.04 12.37
C GLU A 315 16.44 10.39 12.33
N LEU A 316 15.56 9.48 12.77
CA LEU A 316 14.12 9.70 12.78
C LEU A 316 13.73 10.86 13.69
N LEU A 317 14.31 10.94 14.89
CA LEU A 317 14.06 12.04 15.81
C LEU A 317 14.42 13.38 15.16
N LYS A 318 15.62 13.48 14.59
CA LYS A 318 16.09 14.68 13.89
C LYS A 318 15.19 15.05 12.71
N LEU A 319 14.70 14.05 11.96
CA LEU A 319 13.79 14.27 10.83
C LEU A 319 12.46 14.85 11.33
N LEU A 320 11.86 14.23 12.34
CA LEU A 320 10.58 14.66 12.90
C LEU A 320 10.66 16.06 13.53
N GLU A 321 11.77 16.38 14.21
CA GLU A 321 12.04 17.73 14.70
C GLU A 321 12.12 18.76 13.56
N THR A 322 12.74 18.38 12.43
CA THR A 322 12.87 19.23 11.24
C THR A 322 11.52 19.44 10.54
N GLU A 323 10.71 18.40 10.42
CA GLU A 323 9.36 18.47 9.83
C GLU A 323 8.46 19.41 10.64
N GLN A 324 8.50 19.33 11.98
CA GLN A 324 7.70 20.19 12.85
C GLN A 324 8.14 21.65 12.84
N GLY A 325 9.43 21.93 12.58
CA GLY A 325 9.96 23.29 12.46
C GLY A 325 9.72 23.95 11.09
N SER A 326 9.26 23.17 10.11
CA SER A 326 9.04 23.62 8.72
C SER A 326 7.59 24.05 8.45
N ASP A 327 6.70 24.02 9.45
CA ASP A 327 5.34 24.56 9.34
C ASP A 327 5.38 26.10 9.37
N PHE A 328 5.62 26.71 8.20
CA PHE A 328 5.35 28.11 7.86
C PHE A 328 4.51 28.17 6.57
#